data_AF-A0A2K3KY49-F1
#
_entry.id   AF-A0A2K3KY49-F1
#
_cell.length_a   1.000
_cell.length_b   1.000
_cell.length_c   1.000
_cell.angle_alpha   90.00
_cell.angle_beta   90.00
_cell.angle_gamma   90.00
#
_symmetry.space_group_name_H-M   'P 1'
#
loop_
_entity.id
_entity.type
_entity.pdbx_description
1 polymer ?
#
loop_
_entity_poly.entity_id
_entity_poly.type
_entity_poly.pdbx_seq_one_letter_code
_entity_poly.pdbx_strand_id
1 'polypeptide(L)'
;MILTYYLADGIYPSYPTFVKSIRLPQSEADKLFAKYQEGCRKDIERAFGVLQARFKIIREPARLWDIADLSIIMRSCIILHNMIVEDERDSYSQRWTDFEQFEESGSSAPQPYSTEVLPAFANHVRARSELRDQKVHHELQADLVKHIWTKFGMFQN
;
A
#
# COMPACT_ATOMS: atom_id res chain seq x y z
N MET A 1 -2.23 -7.50 -22.06
CA MET A 1 -1.11 -6.71 -21.53
C MET A 1 -1.47 -6.37 -20.09
N ILE A 2 -0.76 -6.92 -19.09
CA ILE A 2 -1.05 -6.62 -17.68
C ILE A 2 -0.54 -5.20 -17.41
N LEU A 3 -1.46 -4.24 -17.34
CA LEU A 3 -1.14 -2.86 -16.99
C LEU A 3 -0.98 -2.81 -15.47
N THR A 4 0.25 -2.63 -14.98
CA THR A 4 0.51 -2.31 -13.58
C THR A 4 -0.21 -1.01 -13.23
N TYR A 5 -1.04 -1.03 -12.20
CA TYR A 5 -1.79 0.12 -11.75
C TYR A 5 -1.52 0.38 -10.27
N TYR A 6 -1.68 1.64 -9.86
CA TYR A 6 -1.56 2.08 -8.48
C TYR A 6 -2.89 2.65 -8.01
N LEU A 7 -3.23 2.38 -6.76
CA LEU A 7 -4.38 3.00 -6.13
C LEU A 7 -4.07 4.46 -5.85
N ALA A 8 -4.99 5.33 -6.23
CA ALA A 8 -4.88 6.75 -6.03
C ALA A 8 -6.19 7.31 -5.47
N ASP A 9 -6.05 8.36 -4.67
CA ASP A 9 -7.20 9.08 -4.15
C ASP A 9 -7.59 10.26 -5.08
N GLY A 10 -8.47 11.12 -4.56
CA GLY A 10 -8.95 12.29 -5.30
C GLY A 10 -7.93 13.42 -5.49
N ILE A 11 -6.79 13.42 -4.79
CA ILE A 11 -5.81 14.52 -4.87
C ILE A 11 -4.80 14.33 -6.00
N TYR A 12 -4.64 13.09 -6.49
CA TYR A 12 -3.76 12.82 -7.63
C TYR A 12 -4.42 13.14 -8.97
N PRO A 13 -3.65 13.57 -10.00
CA PRO A 13 -4.15 13.69 -11.37
C PRO A 13 -4.65 12.35 -11.92
N SER A 14 -5.54 12.38 -12.91
CA SER A 14 -6.02 11.17 -13.59
C SER A 14 -5.00 10.66 -14.60
N TYR A 15 -3.94 10.02 -14.10
CA TYR A 15 -2.96 9.33 -14.93
C TYR A 15 -3.44 7.91 -15.29
N PRO A 16 -3.03 7.36 -16.45
CA PRO A 16 -3.43 6.01 -16.86
C PRO A 16 -3.05 4.92 -15.84
N THR A 17 -1.95 5.13 -15.11
CA THR A 17 -1.47 4.19 -14.09
C THR A 17 -2.22 4.32 -12.76
N PHE A 18 -2.95 5.41 -12.53
CA PHE A 18 -3.63 5.67 -11.27
C PHE A 18 -5.09 5.28 -11.38
N VAL A 19 -5.57 4.44 -10.47
CA VAL A 19 -6.95 3.99 -10.41
C VAL A 19 -7.58 4.54 -9.14
N LYS A 20 -8.69 5.25 -9.31
CA LYS A 20 -9.42 5.92 -8.23
C LYS A 20 -10.71 5.16 -7.90
N SER A 21 -11.17 5.31 -6.66
CA SER A 21 -12.53 4.87 -6.27
C SER A 21 -13.60 5.63 -7.07
N ILE A 22 -14.75 4.99 -7.25
CA ILE A 22 -15.92 5.56 -7.91
C ILE A 22 -16.69 6.41 -6.88
N ARG A 23 -16.78 7.72 -7.10
CA ARG A 23 -17.39 8.65 -6.12
C ARG A 23 -18.91 8.48 -5.96
N LEU A 24 -19.59 7.97 -6.98
CA LEU A 24 -21.05 7.82 -7.03
C LEU A 24 -21.40 6.50 -7.73
N PRO A 25 -21.19 5.33 -7.07
CA PRO A 25 -21.43 4.03 -7.69
C PRO A 25 -22.92 3.87 -8.04
N GLN A 26 -23.21 3.52 -9.30
CA GLN A 26 -24.58 3.39 -9.79
C GLN A 26 -25.03 1.92 -9.83
N SER A 27 -24.11 0.99 -10.05
CA SER A 27 -24.38 -0.46 -10.07
C SER A 27 -23.84 -1.17 -8.82
N GLU A 28 -24.33 -2.39 -8.55
CA GLU A 28 -23.78 -3.23 -7.47
C GLU A 28 -22.29 -3.58 -7.71
N ALA A 29 -21.90 -3.74 -8.97
CA ALA A 29 -20.49 -3.93 -9.33
C ALA A 29 -19.63 -2.69 -8.98
N ASP A 30 -20.14 -1.49 -9.24
CA ASP A 30 -19.46 -0.24 -8.86
C ASP A 30 -19.35 -0.10 -7.34
N LYS A 31 -20.40 -0.46 -6.60
CA LYS A 31 -20.40 -0.44 -5.12
C LYS A 31 -19.36 -1.41 -4.58
N LEU A 32 -19.28 -2.62 -5.12
CA LEU A 32 -18.29 -3.61 -4.71
C LEU A 32 -16.87 -3.12 -5.02
N PHE A 33 -16.65 -2.57 -6.21
CA PHE A 33 -15.37 -1.99 -6.59
C PHE A 33 -14.95 -0.86 -5.64
N ALA A 34 -15.84 0.11 -5.40
CA ALA A 34 -15.59 1.23 -4.48
C ALA A 34 -15.26 0.73 -3.06
N LYS A 35 -15.99 -0.26 -2.55
CA LYS A 35 -15.75 -0.87 -1.23
C LYS A 35 -14.35 -1.49 -1.12
N TYR A 36 -13.93 -2.27 -2.11
CA TYR A 36 -12.59 -2.87 -2.11
C TYR A 36 -11.49 -1.80 -2.21
N GLN A 37 -11.66 -0.84 -3.11
CA GLN A 37 -10.74 0.28 -3.28
C GLN A 37 -10.55 1.07 -1.98
N GLU A 38 -11.66 1.45 -1.33
CA GLU A 38 -11.66 2.22 -0.10
C GLU A 38 -11.14 1.42 1.10
N GLY A 39 -11.37 0.10 1.13
CA GLY A 39 -10.78 -0.80 2.11
C GLY A 39 -9.25 -0.79 2.03
N CYS A 40 -8.69 -1.05 0.85
CA CYS A 40 -7.24 -1.00 0.64
C CYS A 40 -6.66 0.38 0.97
N ARG A 41 -7.34 1.46 0.58
CA ARG A 41 -6.94 2.83 0.92
C ARG A 41 -6.90 3.04 2.44
N LYS A 42 -7.93 2.61 3.16
CA LYS A 42 -8.02 2.73 4.61
C LYS A 42 -6.88 2.00 5.33
N ASP A 43 -6.50 0.82 4.84
CA ASP A 43 -5.37 0.07 5.40
C ASP A 43 -4.04 0.80 5.21
N ILE A 44 -3.81 1.37 4.01
CA ILE A 44 -2.63 2.18 3.72
C ILE A 44 -2.59 3.43 4.60
N GLU A 45 -3.71 4.16 4.71
CA GLU A 45 -3.82 5.36 5.55
C GLU A 45 -3.60 5.05 7.02
N ARG A 46 -4.13 3.93 7.51
CA ARG A 46 -3.91 3.46 8.89
C ARG A 46 -2.44 3.14 9.12
N ALA A 47 -1.80 2.40 8.22
CA ALA A 47 -0.38 2.06 8.34
C ALA A 47 0.49 3.33 8.34
N PHE A 48 0.21 4.28 7.44
CA PHE A 48 0.93 5.55 7.40
C PHE A 48 0.68 6.41 8.64
N GLY A 49 -0.54 6.44 9.16
CA GLY A 49 -0.87 7.10 10.42
C GLY A 49 -0.09 6.55 11.61
N VAL A 50 0.08 5.22 11.69
CA VAL A 50 0.92 4.57 12.71
C VAL A 50 2.38 4.99 12.55
N LEU A 51 2.91 4.96 11.32
CA LEU A 51 4.28 5.39 11.05
C LEU A 51 4.50 6.86 11.39
N GLN A 52 3.58 7.77 11.07
CA GLN A 52 3.65 9.18 11.42
C GLN A 52 3.57 9.44 12.92
N ALA A 53 2.74 8.68 13.65
CA ALA A 53 2.65 8.78 15.10
C ALA A 53 3.95 8.31 15.78
N ARG A 54 4.61 7.29 15.23
CA ARG A 54 5.85 6.71 15.78
C ARG A 54 7.10 7.49 15.38
N PHE A 55 7.16 7.99 14.15
CA PHE A 55 8.33 8.67 13.58
C PHE A 55 7.96 10.09 13.14
N LYS A 56 8.28 11.08 13.98
CA LYS A 56 8.01 12.50 13.73
C LYS A 56 8.56 12.98 12.38
N ILE A 57 9.68 12.44 11.92
CA ILE A 57 10.32 12.79 10.65
C ILE A 57 9.40 12.57 9.43
N ILE A 58 8.46 11.60 9.48
CA ILE A 58 7.51 11.32 8.40
C ILE A 58 6.40 12.39 8.35
N ARG A 59 6.14 13.09 9.46
CA ARG A 59 5.11 14.12 9.53
C ARG A 59 5.57 15.48 8.98
N GLU A 60 6.88 15.72 9.00
CA GLU A 60 7.44 17.01 8.59
C GLU A 60 7.37 17.18 7.06
N PRO A 61 7.10 18.40 6.54
CA PRO A 61 7.07 18.67 5.12
C PRO A 61 8.42 18.36 4.46
N ALA A 62 8.42 17.46 3.48
CA ALA A 62 9.62 17.02 2.80
C ALA A 62 10.16 18.00 1.73
N ARG A 63 9.84 19.30 1.82
CA ARG A 63 10.09 20.29 0.75
C ARG A 63 11.57 20.47 0.38
N LEU A 64 12.49 20.09 1.26
CA LEU A 64 13.95 20.21 1.07
C LEU A 64 14.65 18.88 0.82
N TRP A 65 13.91 17.77 0.74
CA TRP A 65 14.48 16.43 0.64
C TRP A 65 14.41 15.94 -0.81
N ASP A 66 15.48 15.32 -1.29
CA ASP A 66 15.42 14.59 -2.56
C ASP A 66 14.58 13.31 -2.37
N ILE A 67 14.01 12.81 -3.47
CA ILE A 67 13.30 11.54 -3.53
C ILE A 67 14.20 10.40 -3.02
N ALA A 68 15.50 10.46 -3.29
CA ALA A 68 16.47 9.50 -2.76
C ALA A 68 16.51 9.51 -1.23
N ASP A 69 16.61 10.69 -0.60
CA ASP A 69 16.65 10.81 0.85
C ASP A 69 15.31 10.39 1.49
N LEU A 70 14.20 10.80 0.88
CA LEU A 70 12.86 10.35 1.27
C LEU A 70 12.73 8.83 1.22
N SER A 71 13.31 8.20 0.20
CA SER A 71 13.30 6.75 0.06
C SER A 71 14.06 6.06 1.19
N ILE A 72 15.20 6.62 1.58
CA ILE A 72 16.01 6.11 2.68
C ILE A 72 15.25 6.27 3.99
N ILE A 73 14.70 7.46 4.28
CA ILE A 73 13.92 7.71 5.49
C ILE A 73 12.75 6.75 5.62
N MET A 74 11.92 6.63 4.56
CA MET A 74 10.74 5.78 4.59
C MET A 74 11.13 4.32 4.84
N ARG A 75 12.17 3.83 4.17
CA ARG A 75 12.67 2.47 4.36
C ARG A 75 13.21 2.25 5.77
N SER A 76 14.03 3.17 6.29
CA SER A 76 14.54 3.11 7.66
C SER A 76 13.40 3.07 8.67
N CYS A 77 12.36 3.88 8.50
CA CYS A 77 11.20 3.87 9.40
C CYS A 77 10.41 2.56 9.32
N ILE A 78 10.26 1.96 8.14
CA ILE A 78 9.58 0.66 7.97
C ILE A 78 10.39 -0.46 8.63
N ILE A 79 11.70 -0.49 8.42
CA ILE A 79 12.59 -1.50 9.02
C ILE A 79 12.56 -1.37 10.55
N LEU A 80 12.74 -0.15 11.07
CA LEU A 80 12.67 0.11 12.50
C LEU A 80 11.29 -0.21 13.08
N HIS A 81 10.20 0.09 12.36
CA HIS A 81 8.85 -0.28 12.78
C HIS A 81 8.72 -1.79 12.95
N ASN A 82 9.14 -2.56 11.94
CA ASN A 82 9.06 -4.01 11.94
C ASN A 82 9.92 -4.60 13.07
N MET A 83 11.15 -4.11 13.24
CA MET A 83 12.03 -4.54 14.34
C MET A 83 11.40 -4.29 15.70
N ILE A 84 10.77 -3.13 15.93
CA ILE A 84 10.14 -2.86 17.21
C ILE A 84 8.87 -3.71 17.40
N VAL A 85 8.08 -3.94 16.35
CA VAL A 85 6.90 -4.82 16.42
C VAL A 85 7.31 -6.26 16.72
N GLU A 86 8.41 -6.74 16.15
CA GLU A 86 9.00 -8.04 16.44
C GLU A 86 9.48 -8.13 17.89
N ASP A 87 10.24 -7.15 18.39
CA ASP A 87 10.70 -7.09 19.79
C ASP A 87 9.54 -7.00 20.80
N GLU A 88 8.52 -6.20 20.50
CA GLU A 88 7.29 -6.14 21.30
C GLU A 88 6.54 -7.47 21.25
N ARG A 89 6.43 -8.11 20.08
CA ARG A 89 5.78 -9.41 19.95
C ARG A 89 6.53 -10.51 20.71
N ASP A 90 7.85 -10.52 20.65
CA ASP A 90 8.69 -11.47 21.37
C ASP A 90 8.62 -11.23 22.87
N SER A 91 8.56 -9.98 23.33
CA SER A 91 8.34 -9.69 24.76
C SER A 91 6.93 -10.04 25.24
N TYR A 92 5.89 -9.87 24.41
CA TYR A 92 4.56 -10.42 24.70
C TYR A 92 4.57 -11.95 24.70
N SER A 93 5.17 -12.58 23.70
CA SER A 93 5.25 -14.04 23.58
C SER A 93 6.07 -14.64 24.73
N GLN A 94 7.18 -14.02 25.12
CA GLN A 94 7.97 -14.40 26.30
C GLN A 94 7.16 -14.28 27.59
N ARG A 95 6.39 -13.19 27.73
CA ARG A 95 5.49 -13.00 28.88
C ARG A 95 4.34 -14.00 28.94
N TRP A 96 3.93 -14.54 27.79
CA TRP A 96 2.97 -15.66 27.70
C TRP A 96 3.64 -17.02 27.93
N THR A 97 4.87 -17.27 27.43
CA THR A 97 5.62 -18.52 27.65
C THR A 97 6.23 -18.64 29.04
N ASP A 98 6.43 -17.55 29.77
CA ASP A 98 6.79 -17.59 31.20
C ASP A 98 5.64 -18.18 32.06
N PHE A 99 4.41 -18.20 31.54
CA PHE A 99 3.26 -18.87 32.17
C PHE A 99 3.13 -20.35 31.76
N GLU A 100 3.72 -20.76 30.64
CA GLU A 100 3.64 -22.11 30.05
C GLU A 100 5.02 -22.56 29.53
N GLN A 101 6.01 -22.60 30.42
CA GLN A 101 7.38 -22.91 30.04
C GLN A 101 7.55 -24.44 29.84
N PHE A 102 7.53 -24.93 28.60
CA PHE A 102 8.41 -26.02 28.12
C PHE A 102 8.50 -26.05 26.58
N GLU A 103 9.73 -25.91 26.09
CA GLU A 103 10.28 -26.24 24.76
C GLU A 103 10.21 -25.28 23.55
N GLU A 104 11.42 -24.74 23.30
CA GLU A 104 12.21 -24.83 22.05
C GLU A 104 11.99 -23.82 20.90
N SER A 105 12.73 -22.71 21.05
CA SER A 105 13.57 -21.98 20.08
C SER A 105 13.47 -22.33 18.59
N GLY A 106 13.06 -21.34 17.78
CA GLY A 106 13.18 -21.35 16.32
C GLY A 106 13.55 -19.97 15.77
N SER A 107 14.83 -19.78 15.45
CA SER A 107 15.38 -18.56 14.83
C SER A 107 15.17 -18.57 13.31
N SER A 108 14.68 -17.46 12.74
CA SER A 108 14.47 -17.27 11.30
C SER A 108 15.40 -16.17 10.76
N ALA A 109 16.21 -16.47 9.75
CA ALA A 109 17.19 -15.54 9.18
C ALA A 109 16.56 -14.45 8.28
N PRO A 110 17.09 -13.21 8.26
CA PRO A 110 16.55 -12.13 7.42
C PRO A 110 16.90 -12.29 5.94
N GLN A 111 15.92 -12.05 5.05
CA GLN A 111 16.10 -12.01 3.60
C GLN A 111 16.58 -10.61 3.14
N PRO A 112 17.42 -10.52 2.08
CA PRO A 112 17.91 -9.25 1.56
C PRO A 112 16.80 -8.43 0.87
N TYR A 113 16.63 -7.17 1.27
CA TYR A 113 15.64 -6.24 0.72
C TYR A 113 16.24 -5.38 -0.40
N SER A 114 15.52 -5.25 -1.54
CA SER A 114 15.97 -4.45 -2.70
C SER A 114 15.64 -2.96 -2.57
N THR A 115 16.60 -2.09 -2.95
CA THR A 115 16.56 -0.63 -2.79
C THR A 115 15.85 0.11 -3.95
N GLU A 116 15.44 -0.58 -5.02
CA GLU A 116 15.04 0.06 -6.29
C GLU A 116 13.57 0.53 -6.40
N VAL A 117 12.70 0.17 -5.45
CA VAL A 117 11.23 0.32 -5.59
C VAL A 117 10.76 1.76 -5.87
N LEU A 118 11.36 2.77 -5.23
CA LEU A 118 10.91 4.17 -5.33
C LEU A 118 11.40 4.89 -6.61
N PRO A 119 12.68 4.78 -7.02
CA PRO A 119 13.11 5.28 -8.33
C PRO A 119 12.39 4.58 -9.49
N ALA A 120 12.17 3.26 -9.39
CA ALA A 120 11.41 2.50 -10.38
C ALA A 120 9.96 2.98 -10.48
N PHE A 121 9.31 3.23 -9.34
CA PHE A 121 7.97 3.82 -9.28
C PHE A 121 7.92 5.20 -9.96
N ALA A 122 8.83 6.10 -9.60
CA ALA A 122 8.86 7.46 -10.14
C ALA A 122 9.06 7.47 -11.67
N ASN A 123 9.98 6.63 -12.17
CA ASN A 123 10.23 6.48 -13.61
C ASN A 123 9.02 5.87 -14.32
N HIS A 124 8.36 4.89 -13.72
CA HIS A 124 7.17 4.25 -14.29
C HIS A 124 5.99 5.23 -14.39
N VAL A 125 5.74 6.01 -13.34
CA VAL A 125 4.70 7.05 -13.35
C VAL A 125 5.01 8.12 -14.40
N ARG A 126 6.27 8.58 -14.49
CA ARG A 126 6.69 9.58 -15.48
C ARG A 126 6.48 9.09 -16.92
N ALA A 127 7.02 7.93 -17.26
CA ALA A 127 6.92 7.35 -18.61
C ALA A 127 5.46 7.14 -19.06
N ARG A 128 4.55 6.87 -18.13
CA ARG A 128 3.12 6.69 -18.42
C ARG A 128 2.29 7.97 -18.30
N SER A 129 2.76 8.98 -17.58
CA SER A 129 2.08 10.28 -17.47
C SER A 129 2.10 11.07 -18.79
N GLU A 130 3.10 10.81 -19.64
CA GLU A 130 3.23 11.37 -20.99
C GLU A 130 2.19 10.78 -21.96
N LEU A 131 1.73 9.55 -21.72
CA LEU A 131 0.69 8.86 -22.48
C LEU A 131 -0.70 9.22 -21.96
N ARG A 132 -1.04 10.51 -21.99
CA ARG A 132 -2.26 11.08 -21.40
C ARG A 132 -3.52 10.73 -22.20
N ASP A 133 -3.86 9.44 -22.29
CA ASP A 133 -5.09 8.96 -22.90
C ASP A 133 -6.16 8.67 -21.83
N GLN A 134 -7.12 9.58 -21.76
CA GLN A 134 -8.27 9.47 -20.85
C GLN A 134 -9.12 8.23 -21.16
N LYS A 135 -9.15 7.77 -22.43
CA LYS A 135 -9.91 6.59 -22.84
C LYS A 135 -9.34 5.32 -22.22
N VAL A 136 -8.02 5.15 -22.28
CA VAL A 136 -7.30 4.00 -21.69
C VAL A 136 -7.53 3.92 -20.18
N HIS A 137 -7.59 5.06 -19.48
CA HIS A 137 -7.89 5.10 -18.05
C HIS A 137 -9.31 4.60 -17.73
N HIS A 138 -10.32 5.01 -18.51
CA HIS A 138 -11.70 4.55 -18.31
C HIS A 138 -11.86 3.06 -18.66
N GLU A 139 -11.18 2.59 -19.72
CA GLU A 139 -11.15 1.17 -20.09
C GLU A 139 -10.54 0.32 -18.97
N LEU A 140 -9.39 0.72 -18.42
CA LEU A 140 -8.77 0.04 -17.29
C LEU A 140 -9.70 -0.01 -16.07
N GLN A 141 -10.36 1.09 -15.73
CA GLN A 141 -11.28 1.12 -14.58
C GLN A 141 -12.46 0.17 -14.79
N ALA A 142 -13.06 0.17 -15.99
CA ALA A 142 -14.17 -0.74 -16.32
C ALA A 142 -13.75 -2.22 -16.26
N ASP A 143 -12.55 -2.54 -16.78
CA ASP A 143 -11.99 -3.89 -16.72
C ASP A 143 -11.75 -4.34 -15.28
N LEU A 144 -11.26 -3.44 -14.41
CA LEU A 144 -11.06 -3.73 -12.99
C LEU A 144 -12.38 -3.91 -12.24
N VAL A 145 -13.40 -3.10 -12.52
CA VAL A 145 -14.76 -3.29 -11.95
C VAL A 145 -15.27 -4.68 -12.32
N LYS A 146 -15.18 -5.06 -13.60
CA LYS A 146 -15.57 -6.38 -14.07
C LYS A 146 -14.78 -7.49 -13.38
N HIS A 147 -13.46 -7.34 -13.26
CA HIS A 147 -12.59 -8.32 -12.61
C HIS A 147 -12.96 -8.52 -11.12
N ILE A 148 -13.12 -7.44 -10.36
CA ILE A 148 -13.51 -7.51 -8.94
C ILE A 148 -14.90 -8.14 -8.80
N TRP A 149 -15.84 -7.78 -9.67
CA TRP A 149 -17.17 -8.38 -9.69
C TRP A 149 -17.14 -9.89 -9.97
N THR A 150 -16.40 -10.33 -10.99
CA THR A 150 -16.25 -11.77 -11.27
C THR A 150 -15.60 -12.52 -10.11
N LYS A 151 -14.63 -11.92 -9.45
CA LYS A 151 -13.86 -12.57 -8.38
C LYS A 151 -14.58 -12.61 -7.04
N PHE A 152 -15.33 -11.56 -6.70
CA PHE A 152 -15.88 -11.36 -5.35
C PHE A 152 -17.41 -11.22 -5.31
N GLY A 153 -18.06 -10.96 -6.44
CA GLY A 153 -19.52 -10.80 -6.53
C GLY A 153 -20.28 -12.10 -6.27
N MET A 154 -19.67 -13.27 -6.50
CA MET A 154 -20.30 -14.57 -6.21
C MET A 154 -20.45 -14.87 -4.71
N PHE A 155 -19.74 -14.14 -3.84
CA PHE A 155 -19.80 -14.30 -2.38
C PHE A 155 -20.74 -13.30 -1.69
N GLN A 156 -21.52 -12.52 -2.45
CA GLN A 156 -22.47 -11.53 -1.93
C GLN A 156 -23.95 -11.93 -2.06
N ASN A 157 -24.24 -13.18 -2.46
CA ASN A 157 -25.60 -13.73 -2.49
C ASN A 157 -25.91 -14.53 -1.22
#